data_AF-A0A939C8S8-F1
#
_entry.id   AF-A0A939C8S8-F1
#
_cell.length_a   1.000
_cell.length_b   1.000
_cell.length_c   1.000
_cell.angle_alpha   90.00
_cell.angle_beta   90.00
_cell.angle_gamma   90.00
#
_symmetry.space_group_name_H-M   'P 1'
#
loop_
_entity.id
_entity.type
_entity.pdbx_description
1 polymer ?
#
loop_
_entity_poly.entity_id
_entity_poly.type
_entity_poly.pdbx_seq_one_letter_code
_entity_poly.pdbx_strand_id
1 'polypeptide(L)'
;MEKKKKRKIRTKLLLEYKVDLARIDGSGDFPCPKCGAKLSPEDETEATYSIKEIKTRRDRLEELVIQCLKCESLIHLAGFKLLDAME
;
A
#
# COMPACT_ATOMS: atom_id res chain seq x y z
N MET A 1 18.67 23.63 38.57
CA MET A 1 19.21 22.94 37.39
C MET A 1 18.07 22.24 36.66
N GLU A 2 18.13 22.23 35.32
CA GLU A 2 17.41 21.33 34.38
C GLU A 2 15.89 21.48 34.18
N LYS A 3 15.51 22.48 33.37
CA LYS A 3 14.21 22.51 32.68
C LYS A 3 14.22 21.50 31.52
N LYS A 4 13.63 20.32 31.73
CA LYS A 4 13.49 19.26 30.71
C LYS A 4 12.57 19.73 29.56
N LYS A 5 13.17 20.11 28.43
CA LYS A 5 12.52 20.53 27.19
C LYS A 5 11.90 19.29 26.50
N LYS A 6 10.59 19.09 26.65
CA LYS A 6 9.83 18.07 25.90
C LYS A 6 9.90 18.38 24.40
N ARG A 7 10.75 17.65 23.66
CA ARG A 7 10.77 17.65 22.19
C ARG A 7 9.43 17.09 21.71
N LYS A 8 8.53 17.95 21.25
CA LYS A 8 7.32 17.55 20.50
C LYS A 8 7.79 16.96 19.17
N ILE A 9 7.93 15.65 19.12
CA ILE A 9 8.11 14.94 17.86
C ILE A 9 6.81 15.16 17.09
N ARG A 10 6.85 15.99 16.05
CA ARG A 10 5.77 16.06 15.05
C ARG A 10 5.82 14.72 14.32
N THR A 11 5.24 13.69 14.93
CA THR A 11 5.02 12.41 14.26
C THR A 11 4.04 12.71 13.15
N LYS A 12 4.57 12.96 11.95
CA LYS A 12 3.81 12.98 10.71
C LYS A 12 3.15 11.60 10.69
N LEU A 13 1.87 11.50 11.08
CA LEU A 13 1.15 10.24 11.05
C LEU A 13 1.14 9.80 9.59
N LEU A 14 2.06 8.89 9.22
CA LEU A 14 1.94 8.15 7.99
C LEU A 14 0.70 7.29 8.19
N LEU A 15 -0.39 7.72 7.57
CA LEU A 15 -1.62 6.93 7.49
C LEU A 15 -1.29 5.77 6.56
N GLU A 16 -1.06 4.61 7.17
CA GLU A 16 -0.91 3.32 6.51
C GLU A 16 -2.31 2.78 6.26
N TYR A 17 -2.63 2.51 5.00
CA TYR A 17 -3.95 2.02 4.62
C TYR A 17 -3.87 0.54 4.28
N LYS A 18 -4.74 -0.28 4.87
CA LYS A 18 -4.88 -1.68 4.48
C LYS A 18 -6.04 -1.82 3.50
N VAL A 19 -5.77 -2.46 2.38
CA VAL A 19 -6.70 -2.66 1.27
C VAL A 19 -6.71 -4.14 0.93
N ASP A 20 -7.81 -4.81 1.25
CA ASP A 20 -8.02 -6.21 0.88
C ASP A 20 -8.55 -6.29 -0.56
N LEU A 21 -7.68 -6.57 -1.52
CA LEU A 21 -8.03 -6.78 -2.92
C LEU A 21 -9.07 -7.89 -3.11
N ALA A 22 -9.08 -8.91 -2.22
CA ALA A 22 -10.08 -9.97 -2.24
C ALA A 22 -11.53 -9.50 -2.01
N ARG A 23 -11.72 -8.29 -1.45
CA ARG A 23 -13.03 -7.68 -1.19
C ARG A 23 -13.42 -6.63 -2.23
N ILE A 24 -12.48 -6.24 -3.10
CA ILE A 24 -12.72 -5.28 -4.16
C ILE A 24 -13.19 -6.08 -5.36
N ASP A 25 -14.49 -5.96 -5.68
CA ASP A 25 -15.07 -6.55 -6.88
C ASP A 25 -14.73 -5.63 -8.07
N GLY A 26 -13.71 -5.99 -8.85
CA GLY A 26 -13.22 -5.17 -9.96
C GLY A 26 -11.94 -5.71 -10.58
N SER A 27 -11.56 -5.21 -11.76
CA SER A 27 -10.38 -5.63 -12.55
C SER A 27 -9.02 -5.27 -11.91
N GLY A 28 -9.00 -4.98 -10.61
CA GLY A 28 -7.82 -4.57 -9.87
C GLY A 28 -7.64 -3.07 -9.73
N ASP A 29 -8.52 -2.23 -10.29
CA ASP A 29 -8.46 -0.79 -10.06
C ASP A 29 -9.09 -0.39 -8.71
N PHE A 30 -8.33 0.33 -7.89
CA PHE A 30 -8.81 0.83 -6.60
C PHE A 30 -8.43 2.30 -6.39
N PRO A 31 -9.32 3.13 -5.86
CA PRO A 31 -8.98 4.51 -5.53
C PRO A 31 -8.13 4.57 -4.26
N CYS A 32 -7.14 5.45 -4.24
CA CYS A 32 -6.33 5.72 -3.06
C CYS A 32 -7.24 6.28 -1.94
N PRO A 33 -7.26 5.68 -0.74
CA PRO A 33 -8.12 6.13 0.36
C PRO A 33 -7.73 7.51 0.94
N LYS A 34 -6.55 8.03 0.57
CA LYS A 34 -6.07 9.36 0.98
C LYS A 34 -6.52 10.46 0.02
N CYS A 35 -6.31 10.29 -1.28
CA CYS A 35 -6.48 11.34 -2.30
C CYS A 35 -7.45 10.99 -3.43
N GLY A 36 -7.96 9.76 -3.48
CA GLY A 36 -8.82 9.27 -4.55
C GLY A 36 -8.11 8.96 -5.87
N ALA A 37 -6.77 8.95 -5.90
CA ALA A 37 -6.02 8.58 -7.10
C ALA A 37 -6.34 7.14 -7.52
N LYS A 38 -6.68 6.91 -8.79
CA LYS A 38 -6.95 5.57 -9.32
C LYS A 38 -5.65 4.77 -9.41
N LEU A 39 -5.51 3.73 -8.60
CA LEU A 39 -4.37 2.82 -8.59
C LEU A 39 -4.81 1.55 -9.32
N SER A 40 -4.22 1.31 -10.48
CA SER A 40 -4.53 0.16 -11.31
C SER A 40 -3.28 -0.71 -11.47
N PRO A 41 -3.39 -2.06 -11.45
CA PRO A 41 -2.28 -2.96 -11.74
C PRO A 41 -1.79 -2.83 -13.19
N GLU A 42 -2.63 -2.29 -14.08
CA GLU A 42 -2.31 -1.98 -15.48
C GLU A 42 -1.48 -0.70 -15.64
N ASP A 43 -1.25 0.04 -14.55
CA ASP A 43 -0.46 1.26 -14.54
C ASP A 43 1.04 0.90 -14.53
N GLU A 44 1.50 0.23 -15.60
CA GLU A 44 2.89 -0.20 -15.83
C GLU A 44 3.90 0.97 -15.91
N THR A 45 3.39 2.20 -15.98
CA THR A 45 4.23 3.39 -16.09
C THR A 45 4.88 3.80 -14.77
N GLU A 46 4.60 3.10 -13.66
CA GLU A 46 5.01 3.46 -12.29
C GLU A 46 4.67 4.93 -11.93
N ALA A 47 3.79 5.58 -12.69
CA ALA A 47 3.54 7.01 -12.55
C ALA A 47 2.61 7.31 -11.37
N THR A 48 1.78 6.35 -10.98
CA THR A 48 0.74 6.56 -9.97
C THR A 48 1.11 6.02 -8.58
N TYR A 49 1.91 4.95 -8.52
CA TYR A 49 2.45 4.40 -7.29
C TYR A 49 3.82 3.76 -7.50
N SER A 50 4.58 3.66 -6.41
CA SER A 50 5.82 2.87 -6.36
C SER A 50 5.68 1.75 -5.34
N ILE A 51 6.16 0.57 -5.68
CA ILE A 51 6.21 -0.57 -4.76
C ILE A 51 7.29 -0.30 -3.71
N LYS A 52 6.94 -0.37 -2.43
CA LYS A 52 7.87 -0.17 -1.32
C LYS A 52 8.35 -1.48 -0.73
N GLU A 53 7.43 -2.41 -0.55
CA GLU A 53 7.75 -3.70 0.06
C GLU A 53 6.86 -4.77 -0.54
N ILE A 54 7.45 -5.93 -0.83
CA ILE A 54 6.74 -7.10 -1.32
C ILE A 54 6.95 -8.21 -0.31
N LYS A 55 5.87 -8.72 0.29
CA LYS A 55 5.90 -9.87 1.18
C LYS A 55 5.34 -11.07 0.46
N THR A 56 6.24 -12.01 0.16
CA THR A 56 5.91 -13.31 -0.39
C THR A 56 6.23 -14.40 0.62
N ARG A 57 5.43 -15.49 0.59
CA ARG A 57 5.62 -16.66 1.44
C ARG A 57 5.27 -17.92 0.65
N ARG A 58 6.23 -18.86 0.59
CA ARG A 58 6.07 -20.12 -0.16
C ARG A 58 5.59 -19.88 -1.59
N ASP A 59 6.28 -19.01 -2.33
CA ASP A 59 5.96 -18.62 -3.71
C ASP A 59 4.61 -17.91 -3.90
N ARG A 60 3.94 -17.52 -2.82
CA ARG A 60 2.67 -16.77 -2.86
C ARG A 60 2.86 -15.36 -2.33
N LEU A 61 2.40 -14.36 -3.08
CA LEU A 61 2.27 -12.98 -2.62
C LEU A 61 1.24 -12.92 -1.50
N GLU A 62 1.65 -12.62 -0.26
CA GLU A 62 0.75 -12.47 0.88
C GLU A 62 0.32 -11.02 1.07
N GLU A 63 1.28 -10.10 0.99
CA GLU A 63 1.06 -8.68 1.22
C GLU A 63 1.98 -7.85 0.31
N LEU A 64 1.47 -6.75 -0.24
CA LEU A 64 2.21 -5.84 -1.10
C LEU A 64 2.02 -4.41 -0.59
N VAL A 65 3.11 -3.78 -0.16
CA VAL A 65 3.10 -2.40 0.28
C VAL A 65 3.50 -1.51 -0.87
N ILE A 66 2.57 -0.66 -1.30
CA ILE A 66 2.81 0.37 -2.31
C ILE A 66 2.72 1.76 -1.69
N GLN A 67 3.45 2.72 -2.24
CA GLN A 67 3.33 4.12 -1.92
C GLN A 67 2.68 4.86 -3.09
N CYS A 68 1.58 5.55 -2.83
CA CYS A 68 0.98 6.43 -3.83
C CYS A 68 1.92 7.62 -4.10
N LEU A 69 2.26 7.88 -5.36
CA LEU A 69 3.15 9.00 -5.72
C LEU A 69 2.45 10.36 -5.67
N LYS A 70 1.11 10.40 -5.75
CA LYS A 70 0.36 11.66 -5.64
C LYS A 70 0.30 12.24 -4.24
N CYS A 71 0.20 11.37 -3.22
CA CYS A 71 -0.02 11.80 -1.83
C CYS A 71 0.96 11.16 -0.84
N GLU A 72 1.96 10.45 -1.35
CA GLU A 72 3.03 9.77 -0.62
C GLU A 72 2.54 8.81 0.46
N SER A 73 1.30 8.32 0.36
CA SER A 73 0.67 7.47 1.38
C SER A 73 0.99 6.00 1.14
N LEU A 74 1.23 5.25 2.22
CA LEU A 74 1.53 3.83 2.20
C LEU A 74 0.23 3.01 2.23
N ILE A 75 0.14 2.04 1.33
CA ILE A 75 -1.04 1.21 1.12
C ILE A 75 -0.56 -0.24 1.10
N HIS A 76 -1.06 -1.02 2.04
CA HIS A 76 -0.84 -2.44 2.21
C HIS A 76 -1.97 -3.16 1.49
N LEU A 77 -1.65 -3.72 0.33
CA LEU A 77 -2.53 -4.57 -0.42
C LEU A 77 -2.41 -6.00 0.14
N ALA A 78 -3.54 -6.60 0.45
CA ALA A 78 -3.67 -7.98 0.89
C ALA A 78 -4.76 -8.68 0.08
N GLY A 79 -4.86 -10.00 0.20
CA GLY A 79 -5.91 -10.76 -0.49
C GLY A 79 -5.60 -11.09 -1.95
N PHE A 80 -4.32 -11.16 -2.30
CA PHE A 80 -3.86 -11.76 -3.55
C PHE A 80 -4.26 -13.25 -3.55
N LYS A 81 -5.34 -13.58 -4.26
CA LYS A 81 -5.67 -14.97 -4.59
C LYS A 81 -4.70 -15.42 -5.67
N LEU A 82 -3.52 -15.90 -5.27
CA LEU A 82 -2.74 -16.71 -6.20
C LEU A 82 -3.57 -17.95 -6.53
N LEU A 83 -4.01 -18.01 -7.79
CA LEU A 83 -4.42 -19.26 -8.40
C LEU A 83 -3.21 -20.17 -8.38
N ASP A 84 -3.20 -21.04 -7.38
CA ASP A 84 -2.37 -22.23 -7.33
C ASP A 84 -2.84 -23.14 -8.48
N ALA A 85 -2.40 -22.83 -9.69
CA ALA A 85 -2.77 -23.59 -10.88
C ALA A 85 -1.67 -23.45 -11.93
N MET A 86 -0.64 -24.29 -11.81
CA MET A 86 -0.39 -25.28 -12.85
C MET A 86 0.53 -26.38 -12.31
N GLU A 87 -0.09 -27.56 -12.20
CA GLU A 87 0.50 -28.89 -12.12
C GLU A 87 1.14 -29.26 -13.47
#